data_AF-A0A1W6LL44-F1
#
_entry.id   AF-A0A1W6LL44-F1
#
_cell.length_a   1.000
_cell.length_b   1.000
_cell.length_c   1.000
_cell.angle_alpha   90.00
_cell.angle_beta   90.00
_cell.angle_gamma   90.00
#
_symmetry.space_group_name_H-M   'P 1'
#
loop_
_entity.id
_entity.type
_entity.pdbx_description
1 polymer ?
#
loop_
_entity_poly.entity_id
_entity_poly.type
_entity_poly.pdbx_seq_one_letter_code
_entity_poly.pdbx_strand_id
1 'polypeptide(L)'
;MKTEDIPKRYRKMYERAIAGKLSAKQAIKCHCIHCFGWKASEARKCENTSCPLYPLSPAAEALRERQNSPEEDLSGNVQEQD
;
A
#
# COMPACT_ATOMS: atom_id res chain seq x y z
N MET A 1 -6.78 18.87 -10.23
CA MET A 1 -7.94 18.61 -9.35
C MET A 1 -8.18 19.84 -8.50
N LYS A 2 -9.42 20.33 -8.43
CA LYS A 2 -9.75 21.47 -7.58
C LYS A 2 -10.00 20.96 -6.17
N THR A 3 -9.71 21.77 -5.15
CA THR A 3 -9.99 21.44 -3.73
C THR A 3 -11.49 21.25 -3.46
N GLU A 4 -12.34 21.80 -4.32
CA GLU A 4 -13.80 21.66 -4.30
C GLU A 4 -14.24 20.20 -4.48
N ASP A 5 -13.54 19.45 -5.33
CA ASP A 5 -13.81 18.05 -5.67
C ASP A 5 -13.44 17.08 -4.51
N ILE A 6 -12.80 17.60 -3.46
CA ILE A 6 -12.32 16.82 -2.32
C ILE A 6 -13.31 16.97 -1.17
N PRO A 7 -13.88 15.86 -0.64
CA PRO A 7 -14.74 15.90 0.53
C PRO A 7 -14.04 16.56 1.72
N LYS A 8 -14.77 17.40 2.47
CA LYS A 8 -14.22 18.22 3.58
C LYS A 8 -13.32 17.43 4.53
N ARG A 9 -13.72 16.19 4.87
CA ARG A 9 -12.98 15.30 5.78
C ARG A 9 -11.58 14.91 5.28
N TYR A 10 -11.34 14.97 3.98
CA TYR A 10 -10.08 14.57 3.35
C TYR A 10 -9.20 15.73 2.88
N ARG A 11 -9.74 16.96 2.80
CA ARG A 11 -9.01 18.14 2.29
C ARG A 11 -7.67 18.34 2.97
N LYS A 12 -7.66 18.44 4.30
CA LYS A 12 -6.43 18.63 5.09
C LYS A 12 -5.42 17.51 4.90
N MET A 13 -5.88 16.26 4.76
CA MET A 13 -4.99 15.12 4.52
C MET A 13 -4.37 15.21 3.12
N TYR A 14 -5.17 15.51 2.11
CA TYR A 14 -4.70 15.66 0.73
C TYR A 14 -3.72 16.83 0.58
N GLU A 15 -4.03 18.00 1.15
CA GLU A 15 -3.14 19.17 1.15
C GLU A 15 -1.79 18.84 1.80
N ARG A 16 -1.79 18.15 2.95
CA ARG A 16 -0.56 17.71 3.60
C ARG A 16 0.21 16.68 2.78
N ALA A 17 -0.48 15.80 2.06
CA ALA A 17 0.14 14.82 1.18
C ALA A 17 0.89 15.51 0.04
N ILE A 18 0.23 16.45 -0.66
CA ILE A 18 0.83 17.24 -1.76
C ILE A 18 1.98 18.11 -1.25
N ALA A 19 1.86 18.67 -0.04
CA ALA A 19 2.93 19.44 0.58
C ALA A 19 4.12 18.61 1.09
N GLY A 20 4.12 17.27 0.92
CA GLY A 20 5.19 16.39 1.41
C GLY A 20 5.27 16.30 2.93
N LYS A 21 4.19 16.64 3.66
CA LYS A 21 4.14 16.69 5.14
C LYS A 21 3.57 15.43 5.80
N LEU A 22 3.45 14.35 5.04
CA LEU A 22 2.96 13.04 5.49
C LEU A 22 4.03 11.97 5.31
N SER A 23 4.00 10.93 6.13
CA SER A 23 4.84 9.75 5.89
C SER A 23 4.41 9.03 4.60
N ALA A 24 5.30 8.21 4.04
CA ALA A 24 4.98 7.43 2.83
C ALA A 24 3.69 6.59 3.00
N LYS A 25 3.53 5.90 4.14
CA LYS A 25 2.30 5.13 4.46
C LYS A 25 1.04 6.01 4.46
N GLN A 26 1.13 7.23 5.02
CA GLN A 26 0.01 8.17 5.06
C GLN A 26 -0.31 8.75 3.67
N ALA A 27 0.70 9.07 2.88
CA ALA A 27 0.54 9.57 1.51
C ALA A 27 -0.07 8.49 0.60
N ILE A 28 0.41 7.24 0.69
CA ILE A 28 -0.16 6.09 -0.03
C ILE A 28 -1.61 5.87 0.37
N LYS A 29 -1.93 5.89 1.67
CA LYS A 29 -3.32 5.80 2.14
C LYS A 29 -4.20 6.90 1.55
N CYS A 30 -3.71 8.14 1.51
CA CYS A 30 -4.43 9.25 0.90
C CYS A 30 -4.66 9.01 -0.60
N HIS A 31 -3.64 8.54 -1.31
CA HIS A 31 -3.74 8.20 -2.73
C HIS A 31 -4.75 7.07 -2.99
N CYS A 32 -4.73 5.99 -2.22
CA CYS A 32 -5.68 4.88 -2.37
C CYS A 32 -7.13 5.34 -2.17
N ILE A 33 -7.38 6.18 -1.16
CA ILE A 33 -8.70 6.76 -0.92
C ILE A 33 -9.13 7.64 -2.10
N HIS A 34 -8.23 8.47 -2.63
CA HIS A 34 -8.48 9.31 -3.80
C HIS A 34 -8.78 8.47 -5.05
N CYS A 35 -8.00 7.41 -5.32
CA CYS A 35 -8.18 6.49 -6.45
C CYS A 35 -9.60 5.86 -6.46
N PHE A 36 -10.13 5.52 -5.28
CA PHE A 36 -11.50 5.01 -5.12
C PHE A 36 -12.57 6.10 -4.95
N GLY A 37 -12.30 7.33 -5.42
CA GLY A 37 -13.28 8.42 -5.36
C GLY A 37 -13.68 8.80 -3.94
N TRP A 38 -12.72 8.83 -3.02
CA TRP A 38 -12.90 9.16 -1.60
C TRP A 38 -13.70 8.13 -0.77
N LYS A 39 -13.86 6.91 -1.28
CA LYS A 39 -14.50 5.79 -0.58
C LYS A 39 -13.47 4.95 0.18
N ALA A 40 -13.18 5.31 1.43
CA ALA A 40 -12.16 4.63 2.22
C ALA A 40 -12.46 3.15 2.54
N SER A 41 -13.73 2.73 2.59
CA SER A 41 -14.10 1.32 2.73
C SER A 41 -13.66 0.50 1.52
N GLU A 42 -13.89 1.02 0.32
CA GLU A 42 -13.52 0.37 -0.94
C GLU A 42 -12.01 0.34 -1.12
N ALA A 43 -11.31 1.43 -0.79
CA ALA A 43 -9.85 1.48 -0.86
C ALA A 43 -9.16 0.41 0.02
N ARG A 44 -9.78 -0.01 1.14
CA ARG A 44 -9.28 -1.09 2.01
C ARG A 44 -9.54 -2.49 1.44
N LYS A 45 -10.46 -2.61 0.49
CA LYS A 45 -10.82 -3.86 -0.19
C LYS A 45 -10.29 -3.91 -1.62
N CYS A 46 -9.32 -3.05 -1.95
CA CYS A 46 -8.69 -3.09 -3.26
C CYS A 46 -8.02 -4.45 -3.46
N GLU A 47 -8.25 -5.07 -4.61
CA GLU A 47 -7.67 -6.37 -5.01
C GLU A 47 -6.81 -6.24 -6.27
N ASN A 48 -6.54 -5.03 -6.74
CA ASN A 48 -5.71 -4.80 -7.92
C ASN A 48 -4.23 -5.09 -7.62
N THR A 49 -3.84 -6.35 -7.71
CA THR A 49 -2.48 -6.84 -7.48
C THR A 49 -1.48 -6.33 -8.52
N SER A 50 -1.95 -5.92 -9.70
CA SER A 50 -1.13 -5.26 -10.72
C SER A 50 -0.80 -3.80 -10.40
N CYS A 51 -1.42 -3.21 -9.37
CA CYS A 51 -1.09 -1.87 -8.93
C CYS A 51 0.29 -1.88 -8.23
N PRO A 52 1.25 -1.03 -8.63
CA PRO A 52 2.58 -1.00 -8.00
C PRO A 52 2.54 -0.57 -6.53
N LEU A 53 1.45 0.10 -6.10
CA LEU A 53 1.24 0.48 -4.70
C LEU A 53 0.50 -0.60 -3.90
N TYR A 54 0.00 -1.66 -4.54
CA TYR A 54 -0.74 -2.74 -3.86
C TYR A 54 0.03 -3.31 -2.67
N PRO A 55 1.33 -3.67 -2.77
CA PRO A 55 2.10 -4.22 -1.64
C PRO A 55 2.30 -3.23 -0.48
N LEU A 56 2.08 -1.94 -0.73
CA LEU A 56 2.24 -0.86 0.24
C LEU A 56 0.89 -0.30 0.73
N SER A 57 -0.21 -0.84 0.20
CA SER A 57 -1.55 -0.34 0.44
C SER A 57 -2.09 -0.79 1.80
N PRO A 58 -3.12 -0.12 2.34
CA PRO A 58 -3.82 -0.56 3.54
C PRO A 58 -4.50 -1.94 3.39
N ALA A 59 -4.81 -2.35 2.16
CA ALA A 59 -5.45 -3.65 1.88
C ALA A 59 -4.45 -4.82 2.02
N ALA A 60 -3.18 -4.58 1.66
CA ALA A 60 -2.13 -5.58 1.69
C ALA A 60 -1.45 -5.73 3.06
N GLU A 61 -1.97 -5.11 4.13
CA GLU A 61 -1.39 -5.26 5.47
C GLU A 61 -1.35 -6.73 5.91
N ALA A 62 -2.37 -7.53 5.53
CA ALA A 62 -2.38 -8.98 5.74
C ALA A 62 -1.45 -9.78 4.80
N LEU A 63 -1.10 -9.26 3.62
CA LEU A 63 -0.18 -9.92 2.68
C LEU A 63 1.28 -9.72 3.08
N ARG A 64 1.61 -8.58 3.70
CA ARG A 64 2.96 -8.27 4.17
C ARG A 64 3.46 -9.25 5.22
N GLU A 65 2.60 -9.79 6.07
CA GLU A 65 3.00 -10.83 7.03
C GLU A 65 3.50 -12.09 6.33
N ARG A 66 2.89 -12.50 5.21
CA ARG A 66 3.34 -13.67 4.43
C ARG A 66 4.69 -13.47 3.75
N GLN A 67 5.04 -12.24 3.36
CA GLN A 67 6.29 -11.96 2.65
C GLN A 67 7.48 -11.75 3.59
N ASN A 68 7.25 -11.57 4.89
CA ASN A 68 8.32 -11.50 5.90
C ASN A 68 8.58 -12.85 6.57
N SER A 69 8.07 -13.96 6.02
CA SER A 69 8.50 -15.29 6.45
C SER A 69 9.99 -15.45 6.11
N PRO A 70 10.84 -15.84 7.07
CA PRO A 70 12.24 -16.14 6.77
C PRO A 70 12.26 -17.25 5.73
N GLU A 71 12.97 -17.03 4.63
CA GLU A 71 13.19 -18.04 3.60
C GLU A 71 13.83 -19.26 4.27
N GLU A 72 13.14 -20.40 4.27
CA GLU A 72 13.76 -21.67 4.66
C GLU A 72 14.82 -22.01 3.62
N ASP A 73 16.08 -21.82 4.02
CA ASP A 73 17.29 -22.20 3.30
C ASP A 73 17.27 -23.70 2.98
N LEU A 74 16.74 -24.03 1.81
CA LEU A 74 16.85 -25.34 1.18
C LEU A 74 18.09 -25.38 0.28
N SER A 75 19.27 -25.02 0.82
CA SER A 75 20.54 -25.45 0.24
C SER A 75 20.82 -26.90 0.64
N GLY A 76 20.23 -27.82 -0.14
CA GLY A 76 20.57 -29.24 -0.10
C GLY A 76 22.04 -29.42 -0.46
N ASN A 77 22.84 -29.82 0.52
CA ASN A 77 24.25 -30.14 0.38
C ASN A 77 24.39 -31.41 -0.50
N VAL A 78 24.82 -31.27 -1.76
CA VAL A 78 25.15 -32.42 -2.62
C VAL A 78 26.60 -32.80 -2.34
N GLN A 79 26.82 -33.87 -1.58
CA GLN A 79 28.11 -34.51 -1.45
C GLN A 79 28.33 -35.43 -2.66
N GLU A 80 29.07 -34.95 -3.67
CA GLU A 80 29.66 -35.82 -4.70
C GLU A 80 30.96 -36.43 -4.14
N GLN A 81 30.99 -37.77 -4.07
CA GLN A 81 32.18 -38.59 -3.94
C GLN A 81 32.35 -39.34 -5.26
N ASP A 82 33.50 -39.17 -5.91
CA ASP A 82 34.25 -40.22 -6.63
C ASP A 82 35.66 -39.70 -7.01
#